data_AF-A3WGT4-F1
#
_entry.id   AF-A3WGT4-F1
#
_cell.length_a   1.000
_cell.length_b   1.000
_cell.length_c   1.000
_cell.angle_alpha   90.00
_cell.angle_beta   90.00
_cell.angle_gamma   90.00
#
_symmetry.space_group_name_H-M   'P 1'
#
loop_
_entity.id
_entity.type
_entity.pdbx_description
1 polymer ?
#
loop_
_entity_poly.entity_id
_entity_poly.type
_entity_poly.pdbx_seq_one_letter_code
_entity_poly.pdbx_strand_id
1 'polypeptide(L)'
;MIDAPRISPISGPDQLDSERLALREAAEGFEAIMVRKMLEAARSSSLAEDTPLTGGGRQQFETMRDEHFAEIAARSGTLGFARSIEEQLAQFLDAKGEG
;
A
#
# COMPACT_ATOMS: atom_id res chain seq x y z
N MET A 1 -18.40 -50.49 -6.74
CA MET A 1 -17.30 -49.62 -6.28
C MET A 1 -17.88 -48.21 -6.27
N ILE A 2 -18.35 -47.76 -5.11
CA ILE A 2 -19.10 -46.50 -4.95
C ILE A 2 -18.06 -45.41 -4.70
N ASP A 3 -18.07 -44.39 -5.55
CA ASP A 3 -17.21 -43.22 -5.44
C ASP A 3 -17.64 -42.38 -4.22
N ALA A 4 -16.70 -42.05 -3.35
CA ALA A 4 -16.96 -41.31 -2.11
C ALA A 4 -16.94 -39.80 -2.39
N PRO A 5 -17.87 -39.01 -1.85
CA PRO A 5 -17.87 -37.57 -2.07
C PRO A 5 -16.64 -36.97 -1.40
N ARG A 6 -15.77 -36.32 -2.18
CA ARG A 6 -14.72 -35.46 -1.63
C ARG A 6 -15.38 -34.20 -1.07
N ILE A 7 -15.52 -34.16 0.25
CA ILE A 7 -15.96 -32.97 0.96
C ILE A 7 -14.80 -31.96 0.87
N SER A 8 -15.00 -30.88 0.14
CA SER A 8 -14.07 -29.73 0.16
C SER A 8 -14.05 -29.13 1.57
N PRO A 9 -12.88 -28.72 2.09
CA PRO A 9 -12.82 -28.09 3.40
C PRO A 9 -13.58 -26.77 3.35
N ILE A 10 -14.65 -26.69 4.13
CA ILE A 10 -15.33 -25.43 4.45
C ILE A 10 -14.27 -24.56 5.15
N SER A 11 -13.95 -23.40 4.57
CA SER A 11 -12.97 -22.48 5.14
C SER A 11 -13.43 -22.10 6.56
N GLY A 12 -12.64 -22.47 7.56
CA GLY A 12 -12.94 -22.18 8.96
C GLY A 12 -12.74 -20.69 9.30
N PRO A 13 -13.31 -20.21 10.41
CA PRO A 13 -13.19 -18.80 10.84
C PRO A 13 -11.74 -18.34 10.95
N ASP A 14 -10.85 -19.21 11.42
CA ASP A 14 -9.41 -18.95 11.56
C ASP A 14 -8.71 -18.66 10.21
N GLN A 15 -9.19 -19.29 9.13
CA GLN A 15 -8.65 -19.06 7.78
C GLN A 15 -9.13 -17.72 7.22
N LEU A 16 -10.39 -17.34 7.48
CA LEU A 16 -10.92 -16.05 7.05
C LEU A 16 -10.20 -14.89 7.74
N ASP A 17 -9.92 -15.01 9.04
CA ASP A 17 -9.15 -14.00 9.77
C ASP A 17 -7.73 -13.86 9.22
N SER A 18 -7.08 -14.98 8.87
CA SER A 18 -5.77 -14.94 8.21
C SER A 18 -5.82 -14.30 6.82
N GLU A 19 -6.87 -14.55 6.03
CA GLU A 19 -7.05 -13.96 4.71
C GLU A 19 -7.31 -12.44 4.80
N ARG A 20 -8.05 -11.98 5.81
CA ARG A 20 -8.23 -10.53 6.09
C ARG A 20 -6.94 -9.84 6.50
N LEU A 21 -6.16 -10.46 7.38
CA LEU A 21 -4.85 -9.94 7.78
C LEU A 21 -3.91 -9.80 6.59
N ALA A 22 -3.85 -10.82 5.72
CA ALA A 22 -3.06 -10.79 4.50
C ALA A 22 -3.54 -9.69 3.53
N LEU A 23 -4.85 -9.50 3.39
CA LEU A 23 -5.43 -8.44 2.57
C LEU A 23 -5.02 -7.05 3.08
N ARG A 24 -5.11 -6.82 4.39
CA ARG A 24 -4.70 -5.56 5.01
C ARG A 24 -3.23 -5.28 4.77
N GLU A 25 -2.35 -6.24 5.02
CA GLU A 25 -0.90 -6.09 4.81
C GLU A 25 -0.57 -5.78 3.33
N ALA A 26 -1.24 -6.46 2.40
CA ALA A 26 -1.07 -6.20 0.97
C ALA A 26 -1.56 -4.79 0.58
N ALA A 27 -2.68 -4.33 1.14
CA ALA A 27 -3.24 -3.02 0.87
C ALA A 27 -2.35 -1.89 1.42
N GLU A 28 -1.81 -2.06 2.63
CA GLU A 28 -0.81 -1.15 3.22
C GLU A 28 0.48 -1.11 2.36
N GLY A 29 0.97 -2.27 1.91
CA GLY A 29 2.12 -2.37 1.02
C GLY A 29 1.90 -1.66 -0.33
N PHE A 30 0.71 -1.78 -0.91
CA PHE A 30 0.35 -1.09 -2.15
C PHE A 30 0.32 0.43 -1.97
N GLU A 31 -0.32 0.93 -0.91
CA GLU A 31 -0.35 2.37 -0.60
C GLU A 31 1.08 2.91 -0.47
N ALA A 32 1.96 2.18 0.22
CA ALA A 32 3.35 2.56 0.36
C ALA A 32 4.10 2.65 -0.99
N ILE A 33 3.83 1.74 -1.93
CA ILE A 33 4.39 1.81 -3.30
C ILE A 33 3.84 3.04 -4.04
N MET A 34 2.53 3.27 -3.98
CA MET A 34 1.90 4.39 -4.68
C MET A 34 2.44 5.73 -4.17
N VAL A 35 2.57 5.90 -2.86
CA VAL A 35 3.18 7.09 -2.25
C VAL A 35 4.61 7.29 -2.75
N ARG A 36 5.42 6.23 -2.79
CA ARG A 36 6.78 6.31 -3.35
C ARG A 36 6.76 6.77 -4.81
N LYS A 37 5.82 6.29 -5.62
CA LYS A 37 5.68 6.73 -7.02
C LYS A 37 5.20 8.17 -7.16
N MET A 38 4.28 8.62 -6.32
CA MET A 38 3.86 10.02 -6.27
C MET A 38 5.02 10.93 -5.85
N LEU A 39 5.83 10.51 -4.89
CA LEU A 39 7.05 11.19 -4.45
C LEU A 39 8.11 11.30 -5.54
N GLU A 40 8.39 10.18 -6.22
CA GLU A 40 9.31 10.14 -7.37
C GLU A 40 8.87 11.15 -8.45
N ALA A 41 7.57 11.20 -8.76
CA ALA A 41 7.01 12.12 -9.74
C ALA A 41 7.14 13.60 -9.32
N ALA A 42 6.78 13.93 -8.07
CA ALA A 42 6.88 15.29 -7.54
C ALA A 42 8.33 15.81 -7.50
N ARG A 43 9.30 14.94 -7.18
CA ARG A 43 10.71 15.29 -7.20
C ARG A 43 11.24 15.49 -8.62
N SER A 44 10.80 14.63 -9.55
CA SER A 44 11.18 14.75 -10.97
C SER A 44 10.66 16.06 -11.58
N SER A 45 9.48 16.54 -11.19
CA SER A 45 8.97 17.83 -11.66
C SER A 45 9.72 19.01 -11.04
N SER A 46 10.00 18.98 -9.74
CA SER A 46 10.68 20.08 -9.04
C SER A 46 12.14 20.27 -9.46
N LEU A 47 12.86 19.19 -9.80
CA LEU A 47 14.26 19.26 -10.24
C LEU A 47 14.42 19.68 -11.71
N ALA A 48 13.35 19.65 -12.50
CA ALA A 48 13.40 19.99 -13.92
C ALA A 48 13.34 21.50 -14.17
N GLU A 49 12.84 22.29 -13.23
CA GLU A 49 12.54 23.71 -13.44
C GLU A 49 13.67 24.68 -13.03
N ASP A 50 14.45 24.41 -11.99
CA ASP A 50 15.42 25.40 -11.52
C ASP A 50 16.74 24.82 -10.98
N THR A 51 17.84 25.22 -11.63
CA THR A 51 19.20 25.40 -11.08
C THR A 51 20.22 24.25 -11.23
N PRO A 52 21.38 24.50 -11.86
CA PRO A 52 22.57 23.67 -11.76
C PRO A 52 23.09 23.62 -10.31
N LEU A 53 22.95 22.46 -9.65
CA LEU A 53 23.31 22.30 -8.24
C LEU A 53 24.85 22.25 -8.05
N THR A 54 25.48 23.42 -7.86
CA THR A 54 26.84 23.52 -7.34
C THR A 54 26.87 23.41 -5.80
N GLY A 55 28.00 23.04 -5.22
CA GLY A 55 28.14 22.34 -3.93
C GLY A 55 27.43 22.88 -2.68
N GLY A 56 27.07 24.16 -2.62
CA GLY A 56 26.27 24.72 -1.51
C GLY A 56 24.76 24.57 -1.67
N GLY A 57 24.25 24.62 -2.91
CA GLY A 57 22.84 24.41 -3.19
C GLY A 57 22.42 22.98 -2.83
N ARG A 58 23.26 21.99 -3.17
CA ARG A 58 22.97 20.56 -2.91
C ARG A 58 22.57 20.25 -1.48
N GLN A 59 23.24 20.83 -0.48
CA GLN A 59 22.96 20.56 0.93
C GLN A 59 21.61 21.17 1.38
N GLN A 60 21.29 22.37 0.88
CA GLN A 60 19.98 22.99 1.09
C GLN A 60 18.87 22.16 0.41
N PHE A 61 19.10 21.67 -0.81
CA PHE A 61 18.17 20.77 -1.51
C PHE A 61 18.01 19.43 -0.79
N GLU A 62 19.07 18.85 -0.24
CA GLU A 62 19.00 17.63 0.57
C GLU A 62 18.18 17.85 1.84
N THR A 63 18.36 18.99 2.52
CA THR A 63 17.60 19.33 3.74
C THR A 63 16.11 19.54 3.44
N MET A 64 15.77 20.38 2.45
CA MET A 64 14.38 20.61 2.05
C MET A 64 13.70 19.33 1.56
N ARG A 65 14.45 18.47 0.85
CA ARG A 65 13.95 17.15 0.44
C ARG A 65 13.67 16.26 1.63
N ASP A 66 14.56 16.19 2.60
CA ASP A 66 14.41 15.30 3.75
C ASP A 66 13.25 15.77 4.65
N GLU A 67 13.05 17.09 4.79
CA GLU A 67 11.88 17.67 5.45
C GLU A 67 10.57 17.32 4.73
N HIS A 68 10.50 17.51 3.41
CA HIS A 68 9.32 17.12 2.63
C HIS A 68 9.10 15.60 2.61
N PHE A 69 10.17 14.80 2.57
CA PHE A 69 10.06 13.35 2.63
C PHE A 69 9.51 12.91 3.99
N ALA A 70 9.97 13.51 5.09
CA ALA A 70 9.43 13.26 6.43
C ALA A 70 7.96 13.65 6.53
N GLU A 71 7.56 14.80 5.99
CA GLU A 71 6.16 15.22 5.95
C GLU A 71 5.29 14.25 5.13
N ILE A 72 5.76 13.84 3.95
CA ILE A 72 5.01 12.93 3.10
C ILE A 72 5.00 11.52 3.69
N ALA A 73 6.08 11.06 4.33
CA ALA A 73 6.10 9.80 5.07
C ALA A 73 5.14 9.83 6.28
N ALA A 74 5.00 10.97 6.96
CA ALA A 74 4.02 11.16 8.03
C ALA A 74 2.58 11.19 7.51
N ARG A 75 2.35 11.68 6.28
CA ARG A 75 1.05 11.65 5.60
C ARG A 75 0.76 10.29 4.93
N SER A 76 1.79 9.59 4.49
CA SER A 76 1.77 8.22 3.97
C SER A 76 1.28 7.27 5.06
N GLY A 77 0.28 6.44 4.79
CA GLY A 77 -0.46 5.72 5.83
C GLY A 77 -1.78 6.39 6.22
N THR A 78 -2.01 7.66 5.83
CA THR A 78 -3.27 8.38 6.08
C THR A 78 -4.06 8.71 4.81
N LEU A 79 -3.52 8.43 3.62
CA LEU A 79 -4.19 8.70 2.34
C LEU A 79 -5.48 7.86 2.18
N GLY A 80 -5.54 6.70 2.82
CA GLY A 80 -6.76 5.89 2.91
C GLY A 80 -6.97 4.95 1.73
N PHE A 81 -5.98 4.80 0.85
CA PHE A 81 -6.04 3.83 -0.25
C PHE A 81 -6.01 2.41 0.27
N ALA A 82 -5.17 2.13 1.28
CA ALA A 82 -5.11 0.82 1.91
C ALA A 82 -6.48 0.43 2.49
N ARG A 83 -7.12 1.34 3.24
CA ARG A 83 -8.47 1.14 3.79
C ARG A 83 -9.51 0.91 2.70
N SER A 84 -9.50 1.73 1.64
CA SER A 84 -10.47 1.61 0.56
C SER A 84 -10.36 0.27 -0.17
N ILE A 85 -9.12 -0.22 -0.36
CA ILE A 85 -8.84 -1.53 -0.98
C ILE A 85 -9.29 -2.66 -0.04
N GLU A 86 -8.99 -2.56 1.25
CA GLU A 86 -9.44 -3.53 2.26
C GLU A 86 -10.97 -3.63 2.28
N GLU A 87 -11.68 -2.51 2.38
CA GLU A 87 -13.15 -2.46 2.39
C GLU A 87 -13.75 -3.07 1.11
N GLN A 88 -13.19 -2.74 -0.06
CA GLN A 88 -13.67 -3.24 -1.34
C GLN A 88 -13.35 -4.73 -1.56
N LEU A 89 -12.26 -5.25 -0.99
CA LEU A 89 -11.87 -6.65 -1.22
C LEU A 89 -12.38 -7.58 -0.11
N ALA A 90 -12.60 -7.07 1.09
CA ALA A 90 -13.15 -7.84 2.22
C ALA A 90 -14.53 -8.44 1.89
N GLN A 91 -15.36 -7.75 1.10
CA GLN A 91 -16.68 -8.25 0.68
C GLN A 91 -16.60 -9.59 -0.07
N PHE A 92 -15.49 -9.86 -0.78
CA PHE A 92 -15.30 -11.12 -1.51
C PHE A 92 -14.80 -12.25 -0.59
N LEU A 93 -14.14 -11.92 0.52
CA LEU A 93 -13.76 -12.88 1.55
C LEU A 93 -15.00 -13.31 2.36
N ASP A 94 -15.90 -12.37 2.64
CA ASP A 94 -17.17 -12.61 3.35
C ASP A 94 -18.06 -13.55 2.52
N ALA A 95 -18.23 -13.26 1.23
CA ALA A 95 -19.02 -14.08 0.31
C ALA A 95 -18.46 -15.50 0.12
N LYS A 96 -17.15 -15.71 0.35
CA LYS A 96 -16.49 -17.03 0.30
C LYS A 96 -16.74 -17.86 1.56
N GLY A 97 -17.00 -17.23 2.70
CA GLY A 97 -17.31 -17.91 3.97
C GLY A 97 -18.76 -18.41 4.08
N GLU A 98 -19.67 -17.92 3.24
CA GLU A 98 -21.09 -18.30 3.25
C GLU A 98 -21.46 -19.44 2.28
N GLY A 99 -20.46 -20.07 1.63
CA GLY A 99 -20.62 -21.12 0.61
C GLY A 99 -20.33 -22.54 1.07
#